data_AF-Q0AV83-F1
#
_entry.id   AF-Q0AV83-F1
#
_cell.length_a   1.000
_cell.length_b   1.000
_cell.length_c   1.000
_cell.angle_alpha   90.00
_cell.angle_beta   90.00
_cell.angle_gamma   90.00
#
_symmetry.space_group_name_H-M   'P 1'
#
loop_
_entity.id
_entity.type
_entity.pdbx_description
1 polymer ?
#
loop_
_entity_poly.entity_id
_entity_poly.type
_entity_poly.pdbx_seq_one_letter_code
_entity_poly.pdbx_strand_id
1 'polypeptide(L)'
;MDDFDKQIIDGMKYENKQSLILSEHDELLLCLYRLKDMMTGRCDIMFCNIFISEAIQLLINSIFLYEDGNFDCAFYSIRQSSEVANNMLYLSNLGKAELNEWNRKGYFPMNAKIVERLEKIDTNYTEVKAAMSGFFKEHDELTKSAHKTIHKQGFDSFYAFRTMHQYSGKFDKELETEFFVKLLKNSIGKVIVLYIIMDPISLVLADEDLSARFNFDPITEAVDIEFFQEYLSEEIIETIKSTSFFKEVSEYFAAKEKMTPAVFDVVRNQAFDVDSLDEIAMQRHLLNINEQLILDILQAKIELTNIYPDCCMLGYFTSVRSKYRKSGWHSAEYDQYLIVIKYLINRTITCLEALLKYLKTIGSLNTMSCYQLAK
;
A
#
# COMPACT_ATOMS: atom_id res chain seq x y z
N MET A 1 24.74 43.18 1.14
CA MET A 1 24.87 42.27 -0.01
C MET A 1 24.43 43.08 -1.20
N ASP A 2 25.37 43.46 -2.06
CA ASP A 2 25.04 44.20 -3.26
C ASP A 2 24.39 43.26 -4.30
N ASP A 3 23.94 43.81 -5.42
CA ASP A 3 23.23 43.05 -6.45
C ASP A 3 24.15 42.02 -7.14
N PHE A 4 25.46 42.25 -7.14
CA PHE A 4 26.45 41.37 -7.73
C PHE A 4 26.71 40.13 -6.86
N ASP A 5 26.83 40.31 -5.54
CA ASP A 5 26.91 39.19 -4.59
C ASP A 5 25.70 38.26 -4.72
N LYS A 6 24.49 38.82 -4.90
CA LYS A 6 23.27 38.03 -5.10
C LYS A 6 23.32 37.22 -6.39
N GLN A 7 23.75 37.83 -7.49
CA GLN A 7 23.90 37.13 -8.78
C GLN A 7 24.91 35.98 -8.69
N ILE A 8 26.02 36.17 -7.96
CA ILE A 8 26.99 35.10 -7.70
C ILE A 8 26.32 33.96 -6.92
N ILE A 9 25.63 34.26 -5.82
CA ILE A 9 24.96 33.27 -4.97
C ILE A 9 23.90 32.50 -5.78
N ASP A 10 23.11 33.19 -6.60
CA ASP A 10 22.11 32.57 -7.47
C ASP A 10 22.75 31.66 -8.53
N GLY A 11 23.92 32.05 -9.06
CA GLY A 11 24.71 31.25 -9.98
C GLY A 11 25.24 29.96 -9.35
N MET A 12 25.68 30.00 -8.09
CA MET A 12 26.19 28.82 -7.36
C MET A 12 25.15 27.69 -7.27
N LYS A 13 23.86 28.00 -7.29
CA LYS A 13 22.77 27.00 -7.21
C LYS A 13 22.80 26.02 -8.39
N TYR A 14 23.22 26.48 -9.57
CA TYR A 14 23.18 25.71 -10.82
C TYR A 14 24.59 25.36 -11.32
N GLU A 15 25.63 25.86 -10.66
CA GLU A 15 27.01 25.65 -11.06
C GLU A 15 27.35 24.16 -11.13
N ASN A 16 27.91 23.74 -12.27
CA ASN A 16 28.30 22.38 -12.58
C ASN A 16 27.17 21.31 -12.57
N LYS A 17 25.90 21.71 -12.49
CA LYS A 17 24.77 20.78 -12.60
C LYS A 17 24.42 20.52 -14.05
N GLN A 18 24.09 19.27 -14.35
CA GLN A 18 23.60 18.84 -15.66
C GLN A 18 22.17 18.35 -15.48
N SER A 19 21.23 19.29 -15.58
CA SER A 19 19.81 19.01 -15.47
C SER A 19 19.28 18.33 -16.73
N LEU A 20 18.32 17.44 -16.56
CA LEU A 20 17.56 16.81 -17.64
C LEU A 20 16.18 16.42 -17.14
N ILE A 21 15.28 16.04 -18.04
CA ILE A 21 14.01 15.40 -17.68
C ILE A 21 14.08 13.97 -18.18
N LEU A 22 13.76 13.00 -17.33
CA LEU A 22 13.73 11.60 -17.70
C LEU A 22 12.60 11.36 -18.71
N SER A 23 12.86 10.51 -19.71
CA SER A 23 11.82 10.13 -20.69
C SER A 23 10.61 9.46 -20.02
N GLU A 24 10.83 8.78 -18.90
CA GLU A 24 9.82 8.02 -18.16
C GLU A 24 9.35 8.75 -16.88
N HIS A 25 9.55 10.07 -16.79
CA HIS A 25 9.26 10.88 -15.59
C HIS A 25 7.84 10.67 -15.04
N ASP A 26 6.82 10.95 -15.85
CA ASP A 26 5.42 10.89 -15.44
C ASP A 26 5.03 9.45 -15.06
N GLU A 27 5.48 8.48 -15.86
CA GLU A 27 5.17 7.07 -15.69
C GLU A 27 5.68 6.53 -14.33
N LEU A 28 6.97 6.80 -14.05
CA LEU A 28 7.61 6.39 -12.80
C LEU A 28 7.02 7.10 -11.58
N LEU A 29 6.71 8.39 -11.68
CA LEU A 29 6.10 9.13 -10.58
C LEU A 29 4.66 8.70 -10.29
N LEU A 30 3.86 8.41 -11.32
CA LEU A 30 2.51 7.88 -11.15
C LEU A 30 2.53 6.47 -10.56
N CYS A 31 3.48 5.63 -10.98
CA CYS A 31 3.72 4.34 -10.35
C CYS A 31 4.05 4.51 -8.86
N LEU A 32 5.06 5.32 -8.53
CA LEU A 32 5.44 5.58 -7.13
C LEU A 32 4.31 6.22 -6.32
N TYR A 33 3.46 7.04 -6.94
CA TYR A 33 2.28 7.60 -6.29
C TYR A 33 1.30 6.51 -5.87
N ARG A 34 0.99 5.54 -6.74
CA ARG A 34 0.15 4.38 -6.37
C ARG A 34 0.77 3.56 -5.25
N LEU A 35 2.09 3.36 -5.28
CA LEU A 35 2.80 2.60 -4.25
C LEU A 35 2.83 3.30 -2.87
N LYS A 36 2.50 4.59 -2.78
CA LYS A 36 2.36 5.28 -1.47
C LYS A 36 1.20 4.74 -0.66
N ASP A 37 0.19 4.21 -1.33
CA ASP A 37 -1.00 3.68 -0.67
C ASP A 37 -0.74 2.26 -0.13
N MET A 38 0.36 1.59 -0.52
CA MET A 38 0.75 0.30 0.02
C MET A 38 0.82 0.34 1.56
N MET A 39 -0.11 -0.38 2.18
CA MET A 39 -0.27 -0.41 3.62
C MET A 39 -0.43 -1.85 4.10
N THR A 40 0.14 -2.18 5.25
CA THR A 40 -0.23 -3.40 5.98
C THR A 40 -1.26 -3.09 7.05
N GLY A 41 -2.29 -3.93 7.13
CA GLY A 41 -3.29 -3.96 8.19
C GLY A 41 -2.87 -4.76 9.43
N ARG A 42 -1.65 -5.31 9.45
CA ARG A 42 -1.15 -6.10 10.58
C ARG A 42 -0.91 -5.24 11.81
N CYS A 43 -1.80 -5.32 12.79
CA CYS A 43 -1.79 -4.54 14.03
C CYS A 43 -0.47 -4.60 14.81
N ASP A 44 0.25 -5.73 14.76
CA ASP A 44 1.52 -5.95 15.46
C ASP A 44 2.69 -5.15 14.85
N ILE A 45 2.58 -4.80 13.56
CA ILE A 45 3.66 -4.17 12.80
C ILE A 45 3.21 -2.94 11.99
N MET A 46 2.08 -2.31 12.35
CA MET A 46 1.56 -1.10 11.67
C MET A 46 2.58 0.04 11.53
N PHE A 47 3.62 0.08 12.36
CA PHE A 47 4.70 1.06 12.21
C PHE A 47 5.46 0.92 10.88
N CYS A 48 5.44 -0.27 10.26
CA CYS A 48 6.09 -0.54 8.97
C CYS A 48 5.53 0.32 7.84
N ASN A 49 4.27 0.76 7.93
CA ASN A 49 3.65 1.65 6.96
C ASN A 49 4.44 2.96 6.79
N ILE A 50 5.05 3.47 7.86
CA ILE A 50 5.90 4.67 7.81
C ILE A 50 7.21 4.39 7.06
N PHE A 51 7.78 3.19 7.22
CA PHE A 51 8.99 2.80 6.50
C PHE A 51 8.74 2.63 4.99
N ILE A 52 7.60 2.04 4.61
CA ILE A 52 7.20 1.92 3.20
C ILE A 52 7.05 3.32 2.60
N SER A 53 6.27 4.18 3.25
CA SER A 53 6.05 5.56 2.82
C SER A 53 7.37 6.34 2.65
N GLU A 54 8.30 6.21 3.60
CA GLU A 54 9.64 6.82 3.51
C GLU A 54 10.47 6.22 2.38
N ALA A 55 10.47 4.90 2.19
CA ALA A 55 11.18 4.24 1.11
C ALA A 55 10.67 4.73 -0.26
N ILE A 56 9.36 4.85 -0.45
CA ILE A 56 8.75 5.38 -1.67
C ILE A 56 9.06 6.87 -1.84
N GLN A 57 9.03 7.67 -0.77
CA GLN A 57 9.36 9.09 -0.84
C GLN A 57 10.82 9.32 -1.24
N LEU A 58 11.76 8.48 -0.78
CA LEU A 58 13.15 8.50 -1.22
C LEU A 58 13.29 8.18 -2.73
N LEU A 59 12.53 7.23 -3.25
CA LEU A 59 12.53 6.93 -4.69
C LEU A 59 11.98 8.11 -5.51
N ILE A 60 10.90 8.75 -5.06
CA ILE A 60 10.36 9.97 -5.68
C ILE A 60 11.40 11.10 -5.65
N ASN A 61 12.01 11.34 -4.49
CA ASN A 61 13.03 12.37 -4.35
C ASN A 61 14.22 12.10 -5.28
N SER A 62 14.57 10.83 -5.50
CA SER A 62 15.67 10.48 -6.38
C SER A 62 15.46 10.94 -7.82
N ILE A 63 14.23 10.86 -8.35
CA ILE A 63 13.87 11.33 -9.69
C ILE A 63 14.13 12.83 -9.79
N PHE A 64 13.53 13.62 -8.91
CA PHE A 64 13.69 15.07 -8.91
C PHE A 64 15.15 15.51 -8.67
N LEU A 65 15.86 14.84 -7.75
CA LEU A 65 17.27 15.12 -7.50
C LEU A 65 18.13 14.85 -8.74
N TYR A 66 17.83 13.77 -9.47
CA TYR A 66 18.57 13.40 -10.68
C TYR A 66 18.34 14.42 -11.78
N GLU A 67 17.08 14.80 -11.99
CA GLU A 67 16.65 15.78 -13.00
C GLU A 67 17.17 17.19 -12.71
N ASP A 68 17.26 17.58 -11.44
CA ASP A 68 17.91 18.81 -11.01
C ASP A 68 19.44 18.79 -11.20
N GLY A 69 20.00 17.65 -11.60
CA GLY A 69 21.43 17.45 -11.83
C GLY A 69 22.21 17.04 -10.58
N ASN A 70 21.55 16.80 -9.44
CA ASN A 70 22.18 16.33 -8.20
C ASN A 70 22.33 14.79 -8.18
N PHE A 71 23.05 14.26 -9.18
CA PHE A 71 23.06 12.83 -9.50
C PHE A 71 23.52 11.92 -8.34
N ASP A 72 24.53 12.32 -7.56
CA ASP A 72 25.05 11.53 -6.44
C ASP A 72 24.04 11.45 -5.29
N CYS A 73 23.36 12.55 -4.98
CA CYS A 73 22.25 12.58 -4.04
C CYS A 73 21.10 11.69 -4.51
N ALA A 74 20.81 11.69 -5.82
CA ALA A 74 19.78 10.83 -6.40
C ALA A 74 20.12 9.33 -6.23
N PHE A 75 21.33 8.91 -6.61
CA PHE A 75 21.81 7.54 -6.40
C PHE A 75 21.82 7.16 -4.91
N TYR A 76 22.23 8.07 -4.04
CA TYR A 76 22.20 7.84 -2.60
C TYR A 76 20.77 7.64 -2.08
N SER A 77 19.81 8.40 -2.59
CA SER A 77 18.40 8.29 -2.19
C SER A 77 17.79 6.96 -2.60
N ILE A 78 18.09 6.46 -3.82
CA ILE A 78 17.66 5.10 -4.24
C ILE A 78 18.26 4.03 -3.32
N ARG A 79 19.57 4.11 -3.03
CA ARG A 79 20.24 3.19 -2.12
C ARG A 79 19.58 3.20 -0.75
N GLN A 80 19.34 4.40 -0.20
CA GLN A 80 18.74 4.56 1.12
C GLN A 80 17.32 4.00 1.18
N SER A 81 16.52 4.11 0.12
CA SER A 81 15.19 3.49 0.04
C SER A 81 15.24 1.98 0.31
N SER A 82 16.17 1.29 -0.36
CA SER A 82 16.38 -0.15 -0.14
C SER A 82 16.87 -0.48 1.28
N GLU A 83 17.69 0.38 1.88
CA GLU A 83 18.12 0.22 3.28
C GLU A 83 16.96 0.41 4.27
N VAL A 84 16.10 1.41 4.03
CA VAL A 84 14.88 1.65 4.83
C VAL A 84 13.95 0.44 4.77
N ALA A 85 13.75 -0.16 3.59
CA ALA A 85 12.94 -1.37 3.45
C ALA A 85 13.55 -2.59 4.16
N ASN A 86 14.87 -2.77 4.15
CA ASN A 86 15.50 -3.83 4.98
C ASN A 86 15.33 -3.55 6.47
N ASN A 87 15.45 -2.29 6.90
CA ASN A 87 15.27 -1.90 8.30
C ASN A 87 13.85 -2.18 8.79
N MET A 88 12.84 -1.95 7.94
CA MET A 88 11.44 -2.29 8.20
C MET A 88 11.30 -3.76 8.55
N LEU A 89 11.74 -4.64 7.65
CA LEU A 89 11.63 -6.08 7.84
C LEU A 89 12.48 -6.57 9.03
N TYR A 90 13.64 -5.96 9.25
CA TYR A 90 14.50 -6.31 10.39
C TYR A 90 13.84 -5.94 11.72
N LEU A 91 13.28 -4.74 11.84
CA LEU A 91 12.62 -4.28 13.06
C LEU A 91 11.30 -5.01 13.31
N SER A 92 10.55 -5.39 12.26
CA SER A 92 9.33 -6.18 12.40
C SER A 92 9.59 -7.56 13.02
N ASN A 93 10.79 -8.12 12.82
CA ASN A 93 11.21 -9.40 13.40
C ASN A 93 11.75 -9.30 14.84
N LEU A 94 12.11 -8.11 15.32
CA LEU A 94 12.72 -7.93 16.65
C LEU A 94 11.74 -7.46 17.73
N GLY A 95 10.67 -6.77 17.34
CA GLY A 95 9.64 -6.32 18.24
C GLY A 95 9.89 -4.96 18.87
N LYS A 96 9.10 -4.64 19.89
CA LYS A 96 8.89 -3.25 20.36
C LYS A 96 10.09 -2.64 21.08
N ALA A 97 10.92 -3.43 21.77
CA ALA A 97 12.05 -2.91 22.53
C ALA A 97 13.13 -2.35 21.58
N GLU A 98 13.47 -3.10 20.54
CA GLU A 98 14.43 -2.76 19.51
C GLU A 98 13.94 -1.59 18.65
N LEU A 99 12.63 -1.57 18.31
CA LEU A 99 12.02 -0.41 17.64
C LEU A 99 12.15 0.87 18.48
N ASN A 100 11.91 0.78 19.80
CA ASN A 100 12.04 1.94 20.68
C ASN A 100 13.48 2.44 20.78
N GLU A 101 14.47 1.54 20.81
CA GLU A 101 15.88 1.91 20.83
C GLU A 101 16.31 2.57 19.52
N TRP A 102 15.88 2.00 18.38
CA TRP A 102 16.07 2.62 17.08
C TRP A 102 15.44 4.02 17.01
N ASN A 103 14.21 4.18 17.50
CA ASN A 103 13.51 5.47 17.51
C ASN A 103 14.18 6.53 18.39
N ARG A 104 14.88 6.11 19.45
CA ARG A 104 15.72 7.01 20.28
C ARG A 104 17.07 7.35 19.64
N LYS A 105 17.32 6.87 18.41
CA LYS A 105 18.60 7.00 17.71
C LYS A 105 19.74 6.30 18.47
N GLY A 106 19.42 5.19 19.12
CA GLY A 106 20.42 4.28 19.69
C GLY A 106 21.32 3.67 18.62
N TYR A 107 22.30 2.87 19.03
CA TYR A 107 23.15 2.16 18.07
C TYR A 107 22.30 1.29 17.14
N PHE A 108 22.52 1.46 15.83
CA PHE A 108 21.86 0.65 14.81
C PHE A 108 22.89 0.08 13.82
N PRO A 109 22.79 -1.21 13.44
CA PRO A 109 23.76 -1.82 12.53
C PRO A 109 23.74 -1.17 11.14
N MET A 110 24.86 -1.25 10.42
CA MET A 110 24.90 -0.89 9.00
C MET A 110 24.15 -1.92 8.15
N ASN A 111 23.65 -1.51 6.99
CA ASN A 111 22.80 -2.34 6.12
C ASN A 111 23.37 -3.73 5.82
N ALA A 112 24.68 -3.86 5.56
CA ALA A 112 25.30 -5.17 5.32
C ALA A 112 25.09 -6.16 6.49
N LYS A 113 25.20 -5.68 7.73
CA LYS A 113 24.93 -6.48 8.93
C LYS A 113 23.44 -6.76 9.13
N ILE A 114 22.58 -5.84 8.68
CA ILE A 114 21.12 -6.03 8.72
C ILE A 114 20.71 -7.16 7.79
N VAL A 115 21.18 -7.13 6.55
CA VAL A 115 20.93 -8.19 5.56
C VAL A 115 21.45 -9.54 6.07
N GLU A 116 22.68 -9.59 6.59
CA GLU A 116 23.24 -10.82 7.18
C GLU A 116 22.41 -11.36 8.36
N ARG A 117 21.80 -10.48 9.15
CA ARG A 117 20.94 -10.88 10.28
C ARG A 117 19.55 -11.30 9.81
N LEU A 118 18.97 -10.62 8.83
CA LEU A 118 17.69 -10.99 8.22
C LEU A 118 17.72 -12.43 7.71
N GLU A 119 18.80 -12.84 7.04
CA GLU A 119 18.98 -14.22 6.57
C GLU A 119 18.95 -15.27 7.69
N LYS A 120 19.19 -14.86 8.94
CA LYS A 120 19.21 -15.76 10.11
C LYS A 120 17.91 -15.74 10.90
N ILE A 121 17.17 -14.63 10.90
CA ILE A 121 16.01 -14.44 11.76
C ILE A 121 14.67 -14.56 11.02
N ASP A 122 14.66 -14.35 9.70
CA ASP A 122 13.44 -14.36 8.90
C ASP A 122 13.52 -15.47 7.84
N THR A 123 12.81 -16.57 8.09
CA THR A 123 12.79 -17.73 7.19
C THR A 123 12.16 -17.41 5.85
N ASN A 124 11.15 -16.54 5.83
CA ASN A 124 10.42 -16.15 4.61
C ASN A 124 11.33 -15.32 3.72
N TYR A 125 12.05 -14.36 4.31
CA TYR A 125 13.07 -13.60 3.61
C TYR A 125 14.12 -14.51 2.99
N THR A 126 14.66 -15.45 3.77
CA THR A 126 15.71 -16.38 3.30
C THR A 126 15.22 -17.27 2.17
N GLU A 127 14.01 -17.82 2.28
CA GLU A 127 13.42 -18.65 1.23
C GLU A 127 13.20 -17.85 -0.06
N VAL A 128 12.53 -16.70 0.02
CA VAL A 128 12.26 -15.84 -1.13
C VAL A 128 13.57 -15.41 -1.78
N LYS A 129 14.55 -14.95 -0.98
CA LYS A 129 15.88 -14.56 -1.50
C LYS A 129 16.58 -15.70 -2.23
N ALA A 130 16.48 -16.93 -1.74
CA ALA A 130 17.07 -18.10 -2.38
C ALA A 130 16.36 -18.40 -3.72
N ALA A 131 15.03 -18.35 -3.74
CA ALA A 131 14.21 -18.63 -4.91
C ALA A 131 14.48 -17.64 -6.06
N MET A 132 14.64 -16.35 -5.76
CA MET A 132 14.95 -15.30 -6.76
C MET A 132 16.36 -14.72 -6.60
N SER A 133 17.35 -15.58 -6.36
CA SER A 133 18.74 -15.16 -6.13
C SER A 133 19.33 -14.28 -7.25
N GLY A 134 18.91 -14.48 -8.50
CA GLY A 134 19.29 -13.64 -9.64
C GLY A 134 18.88 -12.18 -9.46
N PHE A 135 17.63 -11.94 -9.05
CA PHE A 135 17.10 -10.59 -8.81
C PHE A 135 17.87 -9.87 -7.70
N PHE A 136 18.07 -10.52 -6.55
CA PHE A 136 18.81 -9.92 -5.43
C PHE A 136 20.29 -9.68 -5.77
N LYS A 137 20.91 -10.59 -6.53
CA LYS A 137 22.28 -10.42 -6.99
C LYS A 137 22.43 -9.23 -7.94
N GLU A 138 21.51 -9.09 -8.90
CA GLU A 138 21.50 -7.93 -9.80
C GLU A 138 21.34 -6.63 -9.02
N HIS A 139 20.40 -6.58 -8.07
CA HIS A 139 20.22 -5.42 -7.19
C HIS A 139 21.51 -5.04 -6.45
N ASP A 140 22.20 -6.03 -5.88
CA ASP A 140 23.45 -5.82 -5.15
C ASP A 140 24.58 -5.31 -6.08
N GLU A 141 24.65 -5.81 -7.31
CA GLU A 141 25.62 -5.38 -8.32
C GLU A 141 25.35 -3.94 -8.80
N LEU A 142 24.09 -3.59 -9.03
CA LEU A 142 23.68 -2.22 -9.38
C LEU A 142 23.99 -1.26 -8.23
N THR A 143 23.65 -1.64 -7.00
CA THR A 143 23.93 -0.82 -5.81
C THR A 143 25.43 -0.60 -5.59
N LYS A 144 26.25 -1.65 -5.75
CA LYS A 144 27.72 -1.55 -5.70
C LYS A 144 28.27 -0.64 -6.81
N SER A 145 27.64 -0.64 -7.97
CA SER A 145 28.03 0.27 -9.06
C SER A 145 27.71 1.72 -8.71
N ALA A 146 26.52 1.98 -8.13
CA ALA A 146 26.14 3.32 -7.67
C ALA A 146 27.03 3.85 -6.55
N HIS A 147 27.58 2.99 -5.68
CA HIS A 147 28.54 3.39 -4.65
C HIS A 147 29.76 4.13 -5.22
N LYS A 148 30.20 3.79 -6.44
CA LYS A 148 31.33 4.49 -7.09
C LYS A 148 30.97 5.95 -7.33
N THR A 149 29.77 6.21 -7.85
CA THR A 149 29.23 7.56 -8.08
C THR A 149 29.03 8.32 -6.76
N ILE A 150 28.42 7.67 -5.78
CA ILE A 150 28.12 8.26 -4.45
C ILE A 150 29.41 8.64 -3.71
N HIS A 151 30.42 7.77 -3.73
CA HIS A 151 31.69 7.98 -3.03
C HIS A 151 32.74 8.72 -3.85
N LYS A 152 32.34 9.31 -4.98
CA LYS A 152 33.20 10.12 -5.84
C LYS A 152 34.45 9.36 -6.31
N GLN A 153 34.29 8.10 -6.70
CA GLN A 153 35.37 7.26 -7.22
C GLN A 153 35.50 7.46 -8.73
N GLY A 154 36.62 8.03 -9.18
CA GLY A 154 36.86 8.37 -10.58
C GLY A 154 36.45 9.81 -10.91
N PHE A 155 37.16 10.47 -11.83
CA PHE A 155 36.89 11.88 -12.16
C PHE A 155 35.49 12.09 -12.79
N ASP A 156 34.99 11.09 -13.50
CA ASP A 156 33.65 11.04 -14.06
C ASP A 156 32.54 11.12 -13.01
N SER A 157 32.84 10.97 -11.72
CA SER A 157 31.88 11.18 -10.62
C SER A 157 31.87 12.63 -10.05
N PHE A 158 32.72 13.52 -10.58
CA PHE A 158 32.84 14.91 -10.11
C PHE A 158 31.99 15.86 -10.97
N TYR A 159 31.24 16.75 -10.32
CA TYR A 159 30.41 17.78 -10.98
C TYR A 159 31.21 18.64 -11.98
N ALA A 160 32.34 19.20 -11.53
CA ALA A 160 33.18 20.07 -12.37
C ALA A 160 33.76 19.32 -13.58
N PHE A 161 34.18 18.06 -13.40
CA PHE A 161 34.73 17.27 -14.50
C PHE A 161 33.70 17.01 -15.58
N ARG A 162 32.49 16.60 -15.19
CA ARG A 162 31.36 16.35 -16.12
C ARG A 162 31.01 17.58 -16.93
N THR A 163 30.97 18.75 -16.28
CA THR A 163 30.69 20.03 -16.94
C THR A 163 31.78 20.40 -17.94
N MET A 164 33.04 20.30 -17.54
CA MET A 164 34.19 20.55 -18.43
C MET A 164 34.23 19.60 -19.63
N HIS A 165 33.72 18.38 -19.49
CA HIS A 165 33.85 17.31 -20.47
C HIS A 165 32.53 16.92 -21.16
N GLN A 166 31.46 17.70 -20.98
CA GLN A 166 30.12 17.38 -21.47
C GLN A 166 30.03 17.13 -22.98
N TYR A 167 30.91 17.76 -23.78
CA TYR A 167 30.97 17.58 -25.24
C TYR A 167 32.19 16.80 -25.71
N SER A 168 32.95 16.20 -24.79
CA SER A 168 34.22 15.55 -25.10
C SER A 168 34.14 14.02 -25.23
N GLY A 169 32.96 13.43 -24.96
CA GLY A 169 32.76 11.98 -24.92
C GLY A 169 33.45 11.27 -23.74
N LYS A 170 34.11 12.00 -22.83
CA LYS A 170 34.75 11.41 -21.63
C LYS A 170 33.77 11.13 -20.49
N PHE A 171 32.53 11.60 -20.61
CA PHE A 171 31.43 11.30 -19.73
C PHE A 171 30.20 11.03 -20.61
N ASP A 172 29.54 9.93 -20.35
CA ASP A 172 28.36 9.47 -21.08
C ASP A 172 27.14 9.64 -20.19
N LYS A 173 26.37 10.70 -20.45
CA LYS A 173 25.22 11.05 -19.62
C LYS A 173 24.05 10.11 -19.89
N GLU A 174 23.92 9.67 -21.13
CA GLU A 174 22.92 8.71 -21.57
C GLU A 174 23.09 7.38 -20.85
N LEU A 175 24.31 6.83 -20.84
CA LEU A 175 24.64 5.59 -20.11
C LEU A 175 24.40 5.72 -18.59
N GLU A 176 24.72 6.88 -17.99
CA GLU A 176 24.39 7.13 -16.59
C GLU A 176 22.88 7.17 -16.36
N THR A 177 22.13 7.78 -17.28
CA THR A 177 20.67 7.90 -17.19
C THR A 177 20.01 6.53 -17.30
N GLU A 178 20.44 5.70 -18.23
CA GLU A 178 20.02 4.31 -18.35
C GLU A 178 20.32 3.51 -17.07
N PHE A 179 21.54 3.67 -16.52
CA PHE A 179 21.92 3.04 -15.26
C PHE A 179 21.06 3.52 -14.08
N PHE A 180 20.79 4.81 -14.00
CA PHE A 180 19.93 5.41 -12.97
C PHE A 180 18.51 4.81 -13.03
N VAL A 181 17.88 4.83 -14.21
CA VAL A 181 16.53 4.28 -14.40
C VAL A 181 16.49 2.80 -14.09
N LYS A 182 17.50 2.03 -14.51
CA LYS A 182 17.61 0.59 -14.21
C LYS A 182 17.69 0.33 -12.70
N LEU A 183 18.55 1.05 -11.99
CA LEU A 183 18.67 0.92 -10.54
C LEU A 183 17.40 1.36 -9.81
N LEU A 184 16.73 2.43 -10.28
CA LEU A 184 15.48 2.91 -9.73
C LEU A 184 14.38 1.85 -9.84
N LYS A 185 14.12 1.31 -11.04
CA LYS A 185 13.14 0.25 -11.28
C LYS A 185 13.42 -1.00 -10.45
N ASN A 186 14.67 -1.44 -10.41
CA ASN A 186 15.07 -2.59 -9.61
C ASN A 186 14.88 -2.35 -8.09
N SER A 187 15.11 -1.12 -7.62
CA SER A 187 14.90 -0.75 -6.22
C SER A 187 13.42 -0.64 -5.85
N ILE A 188 12.56 -0.13 -6.75
CA ILE A 188 11.10 -0.19 -6.59
C ILE A 188 10.66 -1.65 -6.43
N GLY A 189 11.07 -2.52 -7.35
CA GLY A 189 10.77 -3.96 -7.27
C GLY A 189 11.22 -4.59 -5.97
N LYS A 190 12.40 -4.21 -5.44
CA LYS A 190 12.89 -4.73 -4.16
C LYS A 190 12.03 -4.27 -2.98
N VAL A 191 11.61 -3.00 -2.95
CA VAL A 191 10.68 -2.51 -1.91
C VAL A 191 9.38 -3.31 -1.94
N ILE A 192 8.84 -3.56 -3.12
CA ILE A 192 7.62 -4.36 -3.30
C ILE A 192 7.82 -5.81 -2.82
N VAL A 193 8.93 -6.46 -3.19
CA VAL A 193 9.25 -7.84 -2.73
C VAL A 193 9.35 -7.89 -1.20
N LEU A 194 10.01 -6.92 -0.57
CA LEU A 194 10.13 -6.87 0.90
C LEU A 194 8.79 -6.61 1.59
N TYR A 195 7.90 -5.84 0.96
CA TYR A 195 6.52 -5.68 1.43
C TYR A 195 5.73 -6.99 1.36
N ILE A 196 5.83 -7.75 0.27
CA ILE A 196 5.19 -9.07 0.15
C ILE A 196 5.69 -10.03 1.24
N ILE A 197 7.01 -10.07 1.50
CA ILE A 197 7.59 -10.91 2.57
C ILE A 197 7.02 -10.52 3.94
N MET A 198 6.89 -9.22 4.20
CA MET A 198 6.36 -8.70 5.45
C MET A 198 4.85 -8.99 5.62
N ASP A 199 4.06 -8.84 4.56
CA ASP A 199 2.61 -9.05 4.56
C ASP A 199 2.16 -9.83 3.31
N PRO A 200 2.18 -11.17 3.33
CA PRO A 200 1.78 -12.00 2.19
C PRO A 200 0.31 -11.85 1.81
N ILE A 201 -0.53 -11.27 2.68
CA ILE A 201 -1.93 -10.97 2.35
C ILE A 201 -1.98 -10.02 1.14
N SER A 202 -1.02 -9.11 1.00
CA SER A 202 -0.97 -8.21 -0.16
C SER A 202 -0.97 -8.94 -1.51
N LEU A 203 -0.30 -10.10 -1.59
CA LEU A 203 -0.27 -10.92 -2.80
C LEU A 203 -1.51 -11.83 -2.94
N VAL A 204 -2.14 -12.20 -1.83
CA VAL A 204 -3.47 -12.86 -1.83
C VAL A 204 -4.53 -11.91 -2.42
N LEU A 205 -4.49 -10.64 -2.03
CA LEU A 205 -5.45 -9.63 -2.49
C LEU A 205 -5.27 -9.26 -3.96
N ALA A 206 -4.04 -9.37 -4.48
CA ALA A 206 -3.75 -9.17 -5.90
C ALA A 206 -4.17 -10.36 -6.79
N ASP A 207 -4.49 -11.52 -6.21
CA ASP A 207 -4.98 -12.69 -6.94
C ASP A 207 -6.52 -12.73 -6.90
N GLU A 208 -7.17 -12.63 -8.06
CA GLU A 208 -8.64 -12.53 -8.13
C GLU A 208 -9.36 -13.72 -7.47
N ASP A 209 -8.86 -14.95 -7.61
CA ASP A 209 -9.52 -16.12 -7.02
C ASP A 209 -9.34 -16.16 -5.50
N LEU A 210 -8.13 -15.90 -5.02
CA LEU A 210 -7.83 -15.91 -3.59
C LEU A 210 -8.48 -14.71 -2.87
N SER A 211 -8.47 -13.54 -3.49
CA SER A 211 -9.15 -12.34 -3.00
C SER A 211 -10.65 -12.57 -2.83
N ALA A 212 -11.28 -13.28 -3.77
CA ALA A 212 -12.69 -13.68 -3.67
C ALA A 212 -12.99 -14.67 -2.52
N ARG A 213 -11.97 -15.24 -1.87
CA ARG A 213 -12.09 -16.13 -0.69
C ARG A 213 -11.74 -15.43 0.62
N PHE A 214 -11.40 -14.14 0.53
CA PHE A 214 -11.02 -13.30 1.65
C PHE A 214 -12.26 -12.55 2.17
N ASN A 215 -12.98 -13.17 3.10
CA ASN A 215 -14.31 -12.75 3.56
C ASN A 215 -14.32 -11.58 4.58
N PHE A 216 -13.39 -10.64 4.44
CA PHE A 216 -13.41 -9.34 5.11
C PHE A 216 -12.66 -8.30 4.29
N ASP A 217 -12.84 -7.02 4.59
CA ASP A 217 -12.07 -5.95 3.97
C ASP A 217 -10.88 -5.57 4.88
N PRO A 218 -9.64 -5.99 4.57
CA PRO A 218 -8.46 -5.65 5.34
C PRO A 218 -7.99 -4.23 5.01
N ILE A 219 -7.28 -3.62 5.96
CA ILE A 219 -6.49 -2.41 5.70
C ILE A 219 -5.27 -2.71 4.79
N THR A 220 -4.86 -3.97 4.72
CA THR A 220 -3.77 -4.38 3.82
C THR A 220 -4.17 -4.12 2.39
N GLU A 221 -3.31 -3.40 1.65
CA GLU A 221 -3.51 -3.14 0.24
C GLU A 221 -2.98 -4.27 -0.66
N ALA A 222 -3.58 -4.43 -1.82
CA ALA A 222 -3.08 -5.34 -2.84
C ALA A 222 -1.73 -4.85 -3.37
N VAL A 223 -0.82 -5.78 -3.67
CA VAL A 223 0.47 -5.43 -4.27
C VAL A 223 0.32 -5.14 -5.77
N ASP A 224 1.01 -4.11 -6.27
CA ASP A 224 1.08 -3.78 -7.69
C ASP A 224 1.94 -4.83 -8.44
N ILE A 225 1.30 -5.90 -8.89
CA ILE A 225 1.94 -6.96 -9.68
C ILE A 225 2.23 -6.52 -11.12
N GLU A 226 1.47 -5.54 -11.64
CA GLU A 226 1.60 -5.00 -13.00
C GLU A 226 2.98 -4.33 -13.17
N PHE A 227 3.49 -3.68 -12.12
CA PHE A 227 4.84 -3.13 -12.10
C PHE A 227 5.92 -4.14 -12.57
N PHE A 228 5.83 -5.39 -12.14
CA PHE A 228 6.83 -6.39 -12.52
C PHE A 228 6.70 -6.81 -13.98
N GLN A 229 5.47 -6.86 -14.50
CA GLN A 229 5.21 -7.16 -15.90
C GLN A 229 5.71 -6.03 -16.82
N GLU A 230 5.55 -4.77 -16.39
CA GLU A 230 5.92 -3.59 -17.17
C GLU A 230 7.43 -3.30 -17.14
N TYR A 231 8.08 -3.43 -15.98
CA TYR A 231 9.44 -2.89 -15.78
C TYR A 231 10.51 -3.91 -15.43
N LEU A 232 10.14 -5.13 -15.03
CA LEU A 232 11.08 -6.17 -14.60
C LEU A 232 10.76 -7.49 -15.29
N SER A 233 10.38 -8.52 -14.52
CA SER A 233 10.01 -9.84 -15.05
C SER A 233 8.83 -10.38 -14.26
N GLU A 234 7.83 -10.86 -14.98
CA GLU A 234 6.67 -11.57 -14.42
C GLU A 234 7.09 -12.83 -13.63
N GLU A 235 8.22 -13.44 -14.01
CA GLU A 235 8.77 -14.61 -13.29
C GLU A 235 9.06 -14.32 -11.82
N ILE A 236 9.26 -13.05 -11.42
CA ILE A 236 9.50 -12.68 -10.03
C ILE A 236 8.28 -13.05 -9.17
N ILE A 237 7.08 -12.64 -9.58
CA ILE A 237 5.84 -12.92 -8.83
C ILE A 237 5.55 -14.41 -8.81
N GLU A 238 5.67 -15.09 -9.94
CA GLU A 238 5.47 -16.55 -10.02
C GLU A 238 6.48 -17.32 -9.16
N THR A 239 7.72 -16.84 -9.09
CA THR A 239 8.73 -17.40 -8.19
C THR A 239 8.33 -17.25 -6.73
N ILE A 240 7.82 -16.07 -6.30
CA ILE A 240 7.31 -15.88 -4.93
C ILE A 240 6.15 -16.84 -4.66
N LYS A 241 5.18 -16.91 -5.59
CA LYS A 241 4.01 -17.80 -5.44
C LYS A 241 4.41 -19.28 -5.33
N SER A 242 5.56 -19.65 -5.89
CA SER A 242 6.07 -21.03 -5.82
C SER A 242 6.73 -21.41 -4.47
N THR A 243 7.08 -20.43 -3.63
CA THR A 243 7.69 -20.64 -2.30
C THR A 243 6.74 -21.33 -1.33
N SER A 244 7.27 -22.10 -0.39
CA SER A 244 6.49 -22.69 0.70
C SER A 244 5.84 -21.61 1.57
N PHE A 245 6.56 -20.52 1.86
CA PHE A 245 6.04 -19.31 2.48
C PHE A 245 4.68 -18.86 1.92
N PHE A 246 4.57 -18.67 0.60
CA PHE A 246 3.31 -18.21 0.02
C PHE A 246 2.30 -19.35 -0.15
N LYS A 247 2.75 -20.56 -0.47
CA LYS A 247 1.86 -21.72 -0.64
C LYS A 247 1.01 -21.98 0.59
N GLU A 248 1.59 -21.96 1.78
CA GLU A 248 0.86 -22.16 3.04
C GLU A 248 -0.27 -21.12 3.21
N VAL A 249 0.01 -19.86 2.90
CA VAL A 249 -0.98 -18.77 2.96
C VAL A 249 -2.06 -18.97 1.90
N SER A 250 -1.67 -19.27 0.66
CA SER A 250 -2.61 -19.47 -0.45
C SER A 250 -3.52 -20.68 -0.24
N GLU A 251 -3.01 -21.78 0.30
CA GLU A 251 -3.77 -23.00 0.60
C GLU A 251 -4.82 -22.75 1.69
N TYR A 252 -4.47 -21.95 2.71
CA TYR A 252 -5.41 -21.54 3.75
C TYR A 252 -6.62 -20.79 3.17
N PHE A 253 -6.40 -19.89 2.20
CA PHE A 253 -7.50 -19.16 1.55
C PHE A 253 -8.22 -19.99 0.49
N ALA A 254 -7.50 -20.80 -0.29
CA ALA A 254 -8.07 -21.69 -1.31
C ALA A 254 -9.07 -22.69 -0.72
N ALA A 255 -8.85 -23.12 0.53
CA ALA A 255 -9.76 -24.00 1.26
C ALA A 255 -11.07 -23.32 1.71
N LYS A 256 -11.15 -21.98 1.68
CA LYS A 256 -12.36 -21.23 2.04
C LYS A 256 -13.35 -21.19 0.89
N GLU A 257 -14.61 -20.99 1.26
CA GLU A 257 -15.68 -20.74 0.30
C GLU A 257 -15.41 -19.46 -0.49
N LYS A 258 -15.56 -19.54 -1.81
CA LYS A 258 -15.45 -18.40 -2.71
C LYS A 258 -16.74 -17.59 -2.65
N MET A 259 -16.62 -16.29 -2.39
CA MET A 259 -17.74 -15.35 -2.47
C MET A 259 -18.23 -15.27 -3.92
N THR A 260 -19.55 -15.24 -4.07
CA THR A 260 -20.21 -14.78 -5.28
C THR A 260 -19.89 -13.30 -5.52
N PRO A 261 -19.98 -12.80 -6.77
CA PRO A 261 -19.77 -11.38 -7.05
C PRO A 261 -20.62 -10.46 -6.16
N ALA A 262 -21.88 -10.81 -5.93
CA ALA A 262 -22.78 -10.01 -5.09
C ALA A 262 -22.33 -9.96 -3.62
N VAL A 263 -21.82 -11.07 -3.07
CA VAL A 263 -21.30 -11.12 -1.69
C VAL A 263 -19.94 -10.43 -1.59
N PHE A 264 -19.10 -10.57 -2.62
CA PHE A 264 -17.83 -9.86 -2.72
C PHE A 264 -18.04 -8.35 -2.65
N ASP A 265 -18.99 -7.80 -3.43
CA ASP A 265 -19.31 -6.38 -3.40
C ASP A 265 -19.78 -5.89 -2.03
N VAL A 266 -20.57 -6.69 -1.31
CA VAL A 266 -20.98 -6.36 0.06
C VAL A 266 -19.77 -6.30 0.99
N VAL A 267 -18.94 -7.34 0.97
CA VAL A 267 -17.84 -7.52 1.93
C VAL A 267 -16.66 -6.61 1.63
N ARG A 268 -16.32 -6.42 0.36
CA ARG A 268 -15.11 -5.71 -0.11
C ARG A 268 -15.37 -4.28 -0.56
N ASN A 269 -16.55 -4.03 -1.15
CA ASN A 269 -16.89 -2.73 -1.71
C ASN A 269 -17.96 -2.00 -0.88
N GLN A 270 -18.44 -2.62 0.22
CA GLN A 270 -19.50 -2.09 1.09
C GLN A 270 -20.78 -1.76 0.30
N ALA A 271 -21.04 -2.53 -0.75
CA ALA A 271 -22.07 -2.25 -1.75
C ALA A 271 -23.14 -3.35 -1.75
N PHE A 272 -24.39 -2.96 -1.51
CA PHE A 272 -25.54 -3.85 -1.64
C PHE A 272 -26.29 -3.59 -2.94
N ASP A 273 -26.30 -4.58 -3.84
CA ASP A 273 -27.24 -4.55 -4.95
C ASP A 273 -28.60 -5.14 -4.53
N VAL A 274 -29.65 -4.32 -4.56
CA VAL A 274 -30.99 -4.73 -4.14
C VAL A 274 -31.64 -5.76 -5.07
N ASP A 275 -31.15 -5.86 -6.31
CA ASP A 275 -31.61 -6.88 -7.26
C ASP A 275 -30.95 -8.25 -7.01
N SER A 276 -29.89 -8.29 -6.18
CA SER A 276 -29.06 -9.47 -5.90
C SER A 276 -29.20 -10.00 -4.47
N LEU A 277 -30.22 -9.57 -3.71
CA LEU A 277 -30.39 -9.94 -2.29
C LEU A 277 -30.56 -11.43 -2.04
N ASP A 278 -31.22 -12.15 -2.95
CA ASP A 278 -31.41 -13.60 -2.83
C ASP A 278 -30.06 -14.34 -2.98
N GLU A 279 -29.21 -13.90 -3.90
CA GLU A 279 -27.84 -14.42 -4.08
C GLU A 279 -26.98 -14.13 -2.86
N ILE A 280 -27.02 -12.90 -2.34
CA ILE A 280 -26.31 -12.51 -1.11
C ILE A 280 -26.75 -13.39 0.06
N ALA A 281 -28.04 -13.70 0.17
CA ALA A 281 -28.57 -14.55 1.22
C ALA A 281 -28.09 -16.01 1.12
N MET A 282 -27.71 -16.51 -0.06
CA MET A 282 -27.19 -17.88 -0.23
C MET A 282 -25.86 -18.07 0.52
N GLN A 283 -25.06 -17.01 0.69
CA GLN A 283 -23.80 -17.06 1.46
C GLN A 283 -23.82 -16.14 2.68
N ARG A 284 -24.99 -16.03 3.33
CA ARG A 284 -25.19 -15.18 4.51
C ARG A 284 -24.15 -15.40 5.62
N HIS A 285 -23.66 -16.62 5.79
CA HIS A 285 -22.66 -16.96 6.83
C HIS A 285 -21.28 -16.33 6.57
N LEU A 286 -21.02 -15.82 5.37
CA LEU A 286 -19.81 -15.06 5.05
C LEU A 286 -19.91 -13.59 5.47
N LEU A 287 -21.12 -13.09 5.73
CA LEU A 287 -21.37 -11.71 6.11
C LEU A 287 -21.15 -11.48 7.61
N ASN A 288 -20.63 -10.32 7.97
CA ASN A 288 -20.55 -9.88 9.36
C ASN A 288 -21.94 -9.49 9.91
N ILE A 289 -22.02 -9.24 11.22
CA ILE A 289 -23.31 -8.93 11.90
C ILE A 289 -24.03 -7.71 11.32
N ASN A 290 -23.30 -6.67 10.91
CA ASN A 290 -23.87 -5.45 10.36
C ASN A 290 -24.41 -5.71 8.95
N GLU A 291 -23.65 -6.43 8.12
CA GLU A 291 -24.04 -6.80 6.77
C GLU A 291 -25.29 -7.70 6.77
N GLN A 292 -25.37 -8.67 7.68
CA GLN A 292 -26.55 -9.51 7.84
C GLN A 292 -27.80 -8.70 8.23
N LEU A 293 -27.63 -7.72 9.12
CA LEU A 293 -28.72 -6.84 9.54
C LEU A 293 -29.19 -5.93 8.40
N ILE A 294 -28.26 -5.41 7.61
CA ILE A 294 -28.56 -4.63 6.41
C ILE A 294 -29.34 -5.48 5.40
N LEU A 295 -28.88 -6.71 5.14
CA LEU A 295 -29.55 -7.66 4.27
C LEU A 295 -31.00 -7.91 4.70
N ASP A 296 -31.25 -8.15 5.99
CA ASP A 296 -32.61 -8.37 6.52
C ASP A 296 -33.54 -7.18 6.27
N ILE A 297 -33.02 -5.96 6.41
CA ILE A 297 -33.79 -4.74 6.21
C ILE A 297 -34.13 -4.56 4.73
N LEU A 298 -33.17 -4.79 3.84
CA LEU A 298 -33.39 -4.71 2.40
C LEU A 298 -34.37 -5.80 1.93
N GLN A 299 -34.27 -7.03 2.45
CA GLN A 299 -35.22 -8.12 2.16
C GLN A 299 -36.63 -7.84 2.69
N ALA A 300 -36.76 -7.05 3.77
CA ALA A 300 -38.04 -6.52 4.25
C ALA A 300 -38.62 -5.41 3.35
N LYS A 301 -38.00 -5.14 2.19
CA LYS A 301 -38.37 -4.10 1.20
C LYS A 301 -38.32 -2.69 1.77
N ILE A 302 -37.42 -2.47 2.73
CA ILE A 302 -37.15 -1.14 3.26
C ILE A 302 -36.05 -0.52 2.41
N GLU A 303 -36.42 0.49 1.62
CA GLU A 303 -35.49 1.19 0.74
C GLU A 303 -34.52 2.07 1.55
N LEU A 304 -33.24 1.70 1.52
CA LEU A 304 -32.13 2.45 2.10
C LEU A 304 -31.16 2.84 0.98
N THR A 305 -30.48 3.98 1.11
CA THR A 305 -29.49 4.45 0.10
C THR A 305 -28.07 4.39 0.65
N ASN A 306 -27.87 4.91 1.86
CA ASN A 306 -26.61 4.82 2.59
C ASN A 306 -26.90 4.38 4.02
N ILE A 307 -26.00 3.58 4.59
CA ILE A 307 -26.15 2.96 5.90
C ILE A 307 -24.83 3.11 6.63
N TYR A 308 -24.89 3.70 7.83
CA TYR A 308 -23.70 3.96 8.64
C TYR A 308 -23.87 3.23 9.98
N PRO A 309 -23.36 2.00 10.11
CA PRO A 309 -23.28 1.32 11.40
C PRO A 309 -22.47 2.16 12.39
N ASP A 310 -22.87 2.19 13.66
CA ASP A 310 -22.11 2.89 14.70
C ASP A 310 -20.66 2.36 14.72
N CYS A 311 -19.70 3.29 14.74
CA CYS A 311 -18.24 3.05 14.77
C CYS A 311 -17.54 2.70 13.45
N CYS A 312 -18.21 2.68 12.28
CA CYS A 312 -17.50 2.61 10.99
C CYS A 312 -17.33 4.01 10.39
N MET A 313 -16.08 4.39 10.07
CA MET A 313 -15.79 5.64 9.35
C MET A 313 -16.32 5.60 7.91
N LEU A 314 -16.50 4.39 7.36
CA LEU A 314 -17.07 4.12 6.05
C LEU A 314 -18.47 3.52 6.22
N GLY A 315 -19.41 3.90 5.36
CA GLY A 315 -20.78 3.39 5.37
C GLY A 315 -21.04 2.47 4.19
N TYR A 316 -22.04 1.61 4.31
CA TYR A 316 -22.54 0.82 3.20
C TYR A 316 -23.45 1.66 2.31
N PHE A 317 -23.44 1.38 1.01
CA PHE A 317 -24.37 1.98 0.06
C PHE A 317 -25.17 0.90 -0.66
N THR A 318 -26.29 1.29 -1.25
CA THR A 318 -27.12 0.38 -2.04
C THR A 318 -27.25 0.88 -3.48
N SER A 319 -27.72 0.00 -4.38
CA SER A 319 -28.10 0.40 -5.74
C SER A 319 -29.36 1.31 -5.80
N VAL A 320 -30.01 1.58 -4.67
CA VAL A 320 -31.13 2.54 -4.59
C VAL A 320 -30.58 3.97 -4.71
N ARG A 321 -31.09 4.70 -5.70
CA ARG A 321 -30.67 6.09 -5.93
C ARG A 321 -31.22 7.03 -4.86
N SER A 322 -30.34 7.77 -4.20
CA SER A 322 -30.75 8.80 -3.25
C SER A 322 -31.52 9.94 -3.94
N LYS A 323 -32.67 10.31 -3.37
CA LYS A 323 -33.40 11.53 -3.76
C LYS A 323 -32.86 12.78 -3.07
N TYR A 324 -31.88 12.63 -2.17
CA TYR A 324 -31.23 13.73 -1.47
C TYR A 324 -30.24 14.45 -2.42
N ARG A 325 -30.44 15.75 -2.62
CA ARG A 325 -29.69 16.55 -3.62
C ARG A 325 -28.52 17.34 -3.05
N LYS A 326 -28.31 17.36 -1.72
CA LYS A 326 -27.19 18.09 -1.10
C LYS A 326 -26.00 17.16 -0.90
N SER A 327 -24.80 17.65 -1.18
CA SER A 327 -23.54 16.89 -1.13
C SER A 327 -22.82 16.96 0.22
N GLY A 328 -23.47 17.44 1.28
CA GLY A 328 -22.82 17.65 2.58
C GLY A 328 -23.80 17.54 3.75
N TRP A 329 -23.23 17.29 4.93
CA TRP A 329 -23.95 17.06 6.17
C TRP A 329 -23.77 18.26 7.10
N HIS A 330 -24.88 18.76 7.66
CA HIS A 330 -24.84 19.67 8.79
C HIS A 330 -25.32 18.92 10.04
N SER A 331 -24.63 19.07 11.16
CA SER A 331 -24.98 18.42 12.44
C SER A 331 -26.43 18.68 12.86
N ALA A 332 -26.99 19.85 12.54
CA ALA A 332 -28.38 20.18 12.80
C ALA A 332 -29.39 19.34 11.98
N GLU A 333 -29.02 18.85 10.79
CA GLU A 333 -29.85 17.94 10.00
C GLU A 333 -29.83 16.52 10.62
N TYR A 334 -28.71 16.09 11.21
CA TYR A 334 -28.57 14.80 11.89
C TYR A 334 -29.54 14.67 13.09
N ASP A 335 -29.68 15.72 13.89
CA ASP A 335 -30.63 15.75 15.01
C ASP A 335 -32.09 15.60 14.56
N GLN A 336 -32.45 16.16 13.40
CA GLN A 336 -33.75 15.98 12.78
C GLN A 336 -33.98 14.55 12.28
N TYR A 337 -32.95 13.91 11.71
CA TYR A 337 -33.01 12.51 11.30
C TYR A 337 -33.20 11.57 12.49
N LEU A 338 -32.54 11.82 13.63
CA LEU A 338 -32.72 11.02 14.85
C LEU A 338 -34.17 11.04 15.37
N ILE A 339 -34.89 12.15 15.20
CA ILE A 339 -36.32 12.26 15.58
C ILE A 339 -37.18 11.38 14.66
N VAL A 340 -36.92 11.40 13.35
CA VAL A 340 -37.63 10.61 12.34
C VAL A 340 -37.32 9.11 12.50
N ILE A 341 -36.06 8.77 12.76
CA ILE A 341 -35.59 7.42 13.05
C ILE A 341 -36.22 6.89 14.35
N LYS A 342 -36.32 7.68 15.42
CA LYS A 342 -37.05 7.26 16.64
C LYS A 342 -38.53 6.97 16.36
N TYR A 343 -39.17 7.74 15.48
CA TYR A 343 -40.56 7.51 15.08
C TYR A 343 -40.73 6.25 14.23
N LEU A 344 -39.76 5.97 13.34
CA LEU A 344 -39.74 4.78 12.51
C LEU A 344 -39.36 3.54 13.31
N ILE A 345 -38.34 3.59 14.17
CA ILE A 345 -38.02 2.56 15.17
C ILE A 345 -39.28 2.22 15.97
N ASN A 346 -40.07 3.19 16.43
CA ASN A 346 -41.33 2.91 17.13
C ASN A 346 -42.38 2.16 16.28
N ARG A 347 -42.31 2.25 14.95
CA ARG A 347 -43.16 1.51 14.01
C ARG A 347 -42.54 0.16 13.59
N THR A 348 -41.22 0.09 13.52
CA THR A 348 -40.45 -1.14 13.29
C THR A 348 -40.31 -1.98 14.55
N ILE A 349 -40.62 -1.45 15.75
CA ILE A 349 -40.64 -2.20 17.03
C ILE A 349 -41.51 -3.44 16.92
N THR A 350 -42.54 -3.49 16.07
CA THR A 350 -43.31 -4.72 15.84
C THR A 350 -42.53 -5.80 15.06
N CYS A 351 -41.60 -5.41 14.19
CA CYS A 351 -40.67 -6.32 13.49
C CYS A 351 -39.39 -6.58 14.32
N LEU A 352 -38.91 -5.58 15.06
CA LEU A 352 -37.78 -5.66 16.00
C LEU A 352 -38.12 -6.49 17.24
N GLU A 353 -39.38 -6.56 17.69
CA GLU A 353 -39.83 -7.49 18.72
C GLU A 353 -39.78 -8.94 18.23
N ALA A 354 -40.09 -9.20 16.96
CA ALA A 354 -39.91 -10.51 16.34
C ALA A 354 -38.42 -10.87 16.19
N LEU A 355 -37.58 -9.90 15.80
CA LEU A 355 -36.13 -10.04 15.70
C LEU A 355 -35.45 -10.19 17.08
N LEU A 356 -35.88 -9.45 18.11
CA LEU A 356 -35.43 -9.57 19.50
C LEU A 356 -35.84 -10.92 20.11
N LYS A 357 -36.99 -11.48 19.72
CA LYS A 357 -37.44 -12.81 20.13
C LYS A 357 -36.60 -13.91 19.50
N TYR A 358 -36.19 -13.73 18.24
CA TYR A 358 -35.25 -14.59 17.51
C TYR A 358 -33.81 -14.46 18.07
N LEU A 359 -33.29 -13.25 18.30
CA LEU A 359 -31.96 -13.02 18.86
C LEU A 359 -31.83 -13.50 20.33
N LYS A 360 -32.91 -13.46 21.12
CA LYS A 360 -32.96 -14.08 22.46
C LYS A 360 -32.92 -15.61 22.44
N THR A 361 -33.22 -16.26 21.31
CA THR A 361 -33.09 -17.72 21.17
C THR A 361 -31.68 -18.18 20.80
N ILE A 362 -30.80 -17.25 20.35
CA ILE A 362 -29.45 -17.58 19.84
C ILE A 362 -28.32 -16.89 20.65
N GLY A 363 -28.65 -16.09 21.67
CA GLY A 363 -27.71 -15.78 22.76
C GLY A 363 -26.62 -14.72 22.50
N SER A 364 -26.83 -13.75 21.61
CA SER A 364 -25.91 -12.62 21.45
C SER A 364 -26.63 -11.27 21.44
N LEU A 365 -26.29 -10.38 22.37
CA LEU A 365 -26.80 -9.01 22.46
C LEU A 365 -25.63 -8.05 22.69
N ASN A 366 -25.42 -7.13 21.75
CA ASN A 366 -25.26 -5.68 21.98
C ASN A 366 -24.77 -5.01 20.70
N THR A 367 -25.65 -4.25 20.01
CA THR A 367 -25.33 -3.06 19.19
C THR A 367 -26.64 -2.46 18.67
N MET A 368 -26.84 -1.15 18.87
CA MET A 368 -27.87 -0.34 18.17
C MET A 368 -27.20 0.34 16.97
N SER A 369 -27.87 0.42 15.83
CA SER A 369 -27.39 1.07 14.60
C SER A 369 -28.41 2.10 14.08
N CYS A 370 -27.92 3.16 13.42
CA CYS A 370 -28.74 4.23 12.82
C CYS A 370 -28.94 3.99 11.30
N TYR A 371 -30.17 4.17 10.80
CA TYR A 371 -30.55 3.92 9.39
C TYR A 371 -31.03 5.19 8.68
N GLN A 372 -30.61 5.43 7.43
CA GLN A 372 -31.22 6.45 6.57
C GLN A 372 -32.17 5.85 5.54
N LEU A 373 -33.46 6.14 5.70
CA LEU A 373 -34.50 5.77 4.75
C LEU A 373 -34.46 6.66 3.52
N ALA A 374 -34.50 6.05 2.34
CA ALA A 374 -34.76 6.76 1.10
C ALA A 374 -36.18 7.34 1.17
N LYS A 375 -36.32 8.66 1.10
CA LYS A 375 -37.62 9.28 0.80
C LYS A 375 -37.90 9.16 -0.68
#